data_AF-A0A1I4S493-F1
#
_entry.id   AF-A0A1I4S493-F1
#
_cell.length_a   1.000
_cell.length_b   1.000
_cell.length_c   1.000
_cell.angle_alpha   90.00
_cell.angle_beta   90.00
_cell.angle_gamma   90.00
#
_symmetry.space_group_name_H-M   'P 1'
#
loop_
_entity.id
_entity.type
_entity.pdbx_description
1 polymer ?
#
loop_
_entity_poly.entity_id
_entity_poly.type
_entity_poly.pdbx_seq_one_letter_code
_entity_poly.pdbx_strand_id
1 'polypeptide(L)'
;MSLKRIAPLHCISLGLAGLLLAPPLAAQEWSEHVGWSGDAALGATLNTGNTESESLNARARLRHQTQQWRHTLRLEAHTGSEDDETTEERYLGAFQSDRRLSQRAYLFAALRAEKDRFSGYDYQRALSAGYGRQVLDTPRLQLSLEGGAGLRQDQLEDRSAEEEVILRGAAALALEVSDTTRFSEDLLVQSGEDNTEIEAVSALQLRINDRFSTRLSYTVQHNTEVPADREHTDTITAVNLVYDFWR
;
A
#
# COMPACT_ATOMS: atom_id res chain seq x y z
N MET A 1 46.74 -37.00 3.04
CA MET A 1 45.31 -37.15 2.66
C MET A 1 44.53 -36.07 3.37
N SER A 2 44.15 -35.01 2.65
CA SER A 2 43.44 -33.84 3.18
C SER A 2 41.96 -33.98 2.82
N LEU A 3 41.11 -34.20 3.82
CA LEU A 3 39.66 -34.18 3.68
C LEU A 3 39.17 -32.73 3.84
N LYS A 4 38.75 -32.13 2.73
CA LYS A 4 38.06 -30.83 2.71
C LYS A 4 36.77 -30.96 3.52
N ARG A 5 36.65 -30.16 4.59
CA ARG A 5 35.39 -29.94 5.30
C ARG A 5 34.47 -29.13 4.38
N ILE A 6 33.32 -29.70 4.06
CA ILE A 6 32.21 -29.04 3.37
C ILE A 6 31.56 -28.11 4.40
N ALA A 7 31.43 -26.83 4.06
CA ALA A 7 30.74 -25.83 4.88
C ALA A 7 29.25 -26.18 4.97
N PRO A 8 28.58 -26.00 6.12
CA PRO A 8 27.14 -26.14 6.19
C PRO A 8 26.49 -25.00 5.39
N LEU A 9 25.56 -25.38 4.51
CA LEU A 9 24.64 -24.46 3.86
C LEU A 9 23.94 -23.63 4.93
N HIS A 10 23.94 -22.31 4.75
CA HIS A 10 23.10 -21.42 5.52
C HIS A 10 21.64 -21.74 5.14
N CYS A 11 20.86 -22.25 6.09
CA CYS A 11 19.41 -22.18 5.99
C CYS A 11 19.05 -20.70 6.05
N ILE A 12 18.69 -20.14 4.89
CA ILE A 12 18.00 -18.86 4.82
C ILE A 12 16.60 -19.16 5.35
N SER A 13 16.35 -18.84 6.62
CA SER A 13 15.00 -18.67 7.13
C SER A 13 14.40 -17.51 6.34
N LEU A 14 13.39 -17.81 5.51
CA LEU A 14 12.52 -16.79 4.97
C LEU A 14 11.69 -16.24 6.13
N GLY A 15 12.26 -15.28 6.86
CA GLY A 15 11.48 -14.34 7.68
C GLY A 15 10.67 -13.50 6.71
N LEU A 16 9.38 -13.78 6.63
CA LEU A 16 8.48 -13.27 5.60
C LEU A 16 7.99 -11.88 6.00
N ALA A 17 8.91 -10.91 6.07
CA ALA A 17 8.68 -9.50 6.40
C ALA A 17 7.60 -8.88 5.50
N GLY A 18 6.35 -9.01 5.91
CA GLY A 18 5.17 -8.62 5.17
C GLY A 18 4.86 -7.13 5.32
N LEU A 19 5.65 -6.26 4.70
CA LEU A 19 5.34 -4.83 4.60
C LEU A 19 4.10 -4.56 3.72
N LEU A 20 2.88 -4.85 4.18
CA LEU A 20 1.65 -4.46 3.46
C LEU A 20 1.57 -2.94 3.33
N LEU A 21 1.94 -2.46 2.15
CA LEU A 21 1.77 -1.07 1.79
C LEU A 21 0.48 -0.85 1.04
N ALA A 22 -0.05 0.32 1.34
CA ALA A 22 -1.30 0.76 0.82
C ALA A 22 -1.14 1.38 -0.56
N PRO A 23 -1.80 0.85 -1.61
CA PRO A 23 -1.74 1.38 -2.98
C PRO A 23 -2.01 2.90 -3.03
N PRO A 24 -1.75 3.66 -4.10
CA PRO A 24 -2.17 5.05 -4.18
C PRO A 24 -3.69 5.19 -3.97
N LEU A 25 -4.13 6.28 -3.34
CA LEU A 25 -5.57 6.63 -3.26
C LEU A 25 -6.12 7.17 -4.59
N ALA A 26 -5.33 7.06 -5.66
CA ALA A 26 -5.59 7.71 -6.93
C ALA A 26 -7.00 7.38 -7.43
N ALA A 27 -7.60 8.40 -8.02
CA ALA A 27 -8.99 8.42 -8.42
C ALA A 27 -9.37 7.17 -9.23
N GLN A 28 -10.19 6.31 -8.67
CA GLN A 28 -11.13 5.51 -9.45
C GLN A 28 -12.35 6.38 -9.71
N GLU A 29 -13.05 6.13 -10.82
CA GLU A 29 -14.12 6.95 -11.43
C GLU A 29 -14.85 7.91 -10.48
N TRP A 30 -14.99 9.17 -10.91
CA TRP A 30 -15.89 10.12 -10.26
C TRP A 30 -17.33 9.71 -10.58
N SER A 31 -17.89 8.81 -9.77
CA SER A 31 -19.28 8.38 -9.97
C SER A 31 -20.24 9.56 -9.77
N GLU A 32 -21.40 9.52 -10.41
CA GLU A 32 -22.47 10.49 -10.12
C GLU A 32 -23.09 10.25 -8.73
N HIS A 33 -22.77 9.11 -8.11
CA HIS A 33 -23.20 8.79 -6.77
C HIS A 33 -22.54 9.71 -5.74
N VAL A 34 -23.38 10.50 -5.09
CA VAL A 34 -23.03 11.29 -3.90
C VAL A 34 -23.31 10.43 -2.67
N GLY A 35 -22.33 10.32 -1.78
CA GLY A 35 -22.48 9.57 -0.55
C GLY A 35 -21.20 8.87 -0.09
N TRP A 36 -21.39 7.95 0.85
CA TRP A 36 -20.33 7.12 1.42
C TRP A 36 -20.23 5.79 0.69
N SER A 37 -19.01 5.29 0.57
CA SER A 37 -18.70 3.91 0.19
C SER A 37 -17.46 3.45 0.94
N GLY A 38 -17.34 2.14 1.19
CA GLY A 38 -16.14 1.62 1.81
C GLY A 38 -16.01 0.12 1.72
N ASP A 39 -14.84 -0.34 2.11
CA ASP A 39 -14.53 -1.76 2.21
C ASP A 39 -13.58 -2.00 3.38
N ALA A 40 -13.68 -3.20 3.95
CA ALA A 40 -12.75 -3.71 4.95
C ALA A 40 -12.22 -5.05 4.48
N ALA A 41 -10.92 -5.30 4.65
CA ALA A 41 -10.27 -6.54 4.30
C ALA A 41 -9.53 -7.12 5.49
N LEU A 42 -9.61 -8.42 5.69
CA LEU A 42 -8.85 -9.18 6.68
C LEU A 42 -8.16 -10.36 6.01
N GLY A 43 -6.91 -10.62 6.37
CA GLY A 43 -6.13 -11.78 5.95
C GLY A 43 -5.29 -12.31 7.10
N ALA A 44 -5.07 -13.62 7.13
CA ALA A 44 -4.25 -14.27 8.14
C ALA A 44 -3.51 -15.46 7.54
N THR A 45 -2.29 -15.70 8.03
CA THR A 45 -1.46 -16.86 7.69
C THR A 45 -1.01 -17.53 8.97
N LEU A 46 -1.04 -18.86 9.01
CA LEU A 46 -0.60 -19.69 10.13
C LEU A 46 0.23 -20.83 9.57
N ASN A 47 1.52 -20.88 9.92
CA ASN A 47 2.43 -21.96 9.53
C ASN A 47 2.95 -22.66 10.79
N THR A 48 2.96 -24.00 10.74
CA THR A 48 3.51 -24.85 11.80
C THR A 48 4.58 -25.76 11.24
N GLY A 49 5.55 -26.17 12.07
CA GLY A 49 6.61 -27.07 11.64
C GLY A 49 7.87 -26.93 12.48
N ASN A 50 9.03 -26.81 11.83
CA ASN A 50 10.30 -26.57 12.52
C ASN A 50 10.40 -25.15 13.10
N THR A 51 9.61 -24.23 12.54
CA THR A 51 9.45 -22.84 12.94
C THR A 51 7.95 -22.55 12.86
N GLU A 52 7.40 -21.91 13.88
CA GLU A 52 6.01 -21.48 13.91
C GLU A 52 5.96 -20.02 13.48
N SER A 53 5.12 -19.69 12.50
CA SER A 53 4.97 -18.30 12.05
C SER A 53 3.52 -17.94 11.84
N GLU A 54 3.11 -16.80 12.36
CA GLU A 54 1.76 -16.27 12.22
C GLU A 54 1.82 -14.87 11.64
N SER A 55 0.86 -14.52 10.78
CA SER A 55 0.67 -13.13 10.37
C SER A 55 -0.80 -12.78 10.24
N LEU A 56 -1.13 -11.54 10.58
CA LEU A 56 -2.46 -10.97 10.47
C LEU A 56 -2.36 -9.62 9.80
N ASN A 57 -3.25 -9.38 8.85
CA ASN A 57 -3.43 -8.08 8.24
C ASN A 57 -4.88 -7.63 8.25
N ALA A 58 -5.05 -6.31 8.33
CA ALA A 58 -6.33 -5.66 8.25
C ALA A 58 -6.21 -4.37 7.45
N ARG A 59 -7.19 -4.11 6.59
CA ARG A 59 -7.34 -2.87 5.84
C ARG A 59 -8.75 -2.34 5.95
N ALA A 60 -8.90 -1.03 6.05
CA ALA A 60 -10.17 -0.35 5.85
C ALA A 60 -9.98 0.80 4.87
N ARG A 61 -10.92 0.96 3.94
CA ARG A 61 -11.01 2.10 3.05
C ARG A 61 -12.40 2.71 3.13
N LEU A 62 -12.45 4.02 3.32
CA LEU A 62 -13.68 4.78 3.38
C LEU A 62 -13.59 5.95 2.40
N ARG A 63 -14.64 6.14 1.61
CA ARG A 63 -14.74 7.19 0.61
C ARG A 63 -16.03 7.96 0.80
N HIS A 64 -15.94 9.28 0.78
CA HIS A 64 -17.08 10.18 0.72
C HIS A 64 -17.00 11.02 -0.54
N GLN A 65 -18.03 10.99 -1.38
CA GLN A 65 -18.08 11.72 -2.62
C GLN A 65 -19.24 12.69 -2.67
N THR A 66 -18.98 13.89 -3.18
CA THR A 66 -19.94 14.95 -3.50
C THR A 66 -19.76 15.36 -4.97
N GLN A 67 -20.53 16.32 -5.44
CA GLN A 67 -20.40 16.80 -6.84
C GLN A 67 -19.01 17.36 -7.18
N GLN A 68 -18.34 17.98 -6.20
CA GLN A 68 -17.07 18.69 -6.42
C GLN A 68 -15.89 18.08 -5.67
N TRP A 69 -16.15 17.25 -4.67
CA TRP A 69 -15.12 16.72 -3.77
C TRP A 69 -15.24 15.22 -3.60
N ARG A 70 -14.10 14.56 -3.50
CA ARG A 70 -13.99 13.18 -3.05
C ARG A 70 -12.93 13.11 -1.96
N HIS A 71 -13.30 12.55 -0.82
CA HIS A 71 -12.39 12.29 0.28
C HIS A 71 -12.23 10.78 0.41
N THR A 72 -10.99 10.30 0.50
CA THR A 72 -10.72 8.89 0.74
C THR A 72 -9.79 8.77 1.95
N LEU A 73 -10.22 8.00 2.94
CA LEU A 73 -9.46 7.59 4.11
C LEU A 73 -9.10 6.11 3.95
N ARG A 74 -7.88 5.75 4.32
CA ARG A 74 -7.42 4.37 4.38
C ARG A 74 -6.62 4.14 5.64
N LEU A 75 -6.86 2.99 6.25
CA LEU A 75 -6.16 2.52 7.43
C LEU A 75 -5.72 1.09 7.17
N GLU A 76 -4.47 0.78 7.50
CA GLU A 76 -3.88 -0.55 7.38
C GLU A 76 -3.13 -0.89 8.66
N ALA A 77 -3.21 -2.16 9.04
CA ALA A 77 -2.48 -2.73 10.16
C ALA A 77 -1.98 -4.11 9.77
N HIS A 78 -0.72 -4.40 10.07
CA HIS A 78 -0.10 -5.70 9.83
C HIS A 78 0.73 -6.10 11.04
N THR A 79 0.66 -7.37 11.41
CA THR A 79 1.49 -7.95 12.46
C THR A 79 1.92 -9.35 12.05
N GLY A 80 3.15 -9.71 12.41
CA GLY A 80 3.72 -11.02 12.19
C GLY A 80 4.58 -11.43 13.38
N SER A 81 4.59 -12.72 13.66
CA SER A 81 5.42 -13.33 14.68
C SER A 81 6.04 -14.63 14.19
N GLU A 82 7.25 -14.90 14.65
CA GLU A 82 7.99 -16.15 14.46
C GLU A 82 8.39 -16.70 15.83
N ASP A 83 8.09 -17.96 16.12
CA ASP A 83 8.38 -18.65 17.38
C ASP A 83 8.00 -17.81 18.63
N ASP A 84 6.76 -17.29 18.65
CA ASP A 84 6.17 -16.39 19.66
C ASP A 84 6.82 -15.00 19.81
N GLU A 85 7.80 -14.65 18.97
CA GLU A 85 8.42 -13.33 18.94
C GLU A 85 7.83 -12.47 17.82
N THR A 86 7.36 -11.26 18.14
CA THR A 86 6.90 -10.32 17.11
C THR A 86 8.09 -9.91 16.23
N THR A 87 7.98 -10.21 14.95
CA THR A 87 8.98 -9.87 13.92
C THR A 87 8.50 -8.73 13.02
N GLU A 88 7.18 -8.49 12.97
CA GLU A 88 6.56 -7.48 12.12
C GLU A 88 5.44 -6.76 12.87
N GLU A 89 5.43 -5.43 12.81
CA GLU A 89 4.37 -4.60 13.36
C GLU A 89 4.32 -3.27 12.62
N ARG A 90 3.23 -3.05 11.88
CA ARG A 90 3.09 -1.89 11.01
C ARG A 90 1.68 -1.33 10.99
N TYR A 91 1.62 0.00 10.96
CA TYR A 91 0.39 0.77 10.86
C TYR A 91 0.52 1.87 9.83
N LEU A 92 -0.44 1.98 8.93
CA LEU A 92 -0.50 3.01 7.90
C LEU A 92 -1.85 3.73 7.94
N GLY A 93 -1.79 5.06 7.93
CA GLY A 93 -2.92 5.95 7.71
C GLY A 93 -2.69 6.81 6.47
N ALA A 94 -3.65 6.82 5.55
CA ALA A 94 -3.61 7.68 4.38
C ALA A 94 -4.96 8.41 4.20
N PHE A 95 -4.90 9.71 3.97
CA PHE A 95 -6.07 10.54 3.66
C PHE A 95 -5.80 11.36 2.41
N GLN A 96 -6.71 11.32 1.45
CA GLN A 96 -6.64 12.14 0.23
C GLN A 96 -7.95 12.87 0.01
N SER A 97 -7.84 14.16 -0.34
CA SER A 97 -8.95 15.01 -0.72
C SER A 97 -8.76 15.49 -2.16
N ASP A 98 -9.69 15.11 -3.02
CA ASP A 98 -9.70 15.47 -4.43
C ASP A 98 -10.75 16.56 -4.67
N ARG A 99 -10.37 17.63 -5.38
CA ARG A 99 -11.29 18.64 -5.89
C ARG A 99 -11.42 18.52 -7.40
N ARG A 100 -12.63 18.24 -7.86
CA ARG A 100 -12.94 18.14 -9.29
C ARG A 100 -12.76 19.49 -9.98
N LEU A 101 -11.99 19.52 -11.06
CA LEU A 101 -11.83 20.68 -11.96
C LEU A 101 -12.64 20.50 -13.25
N SER A 102 -12.71 19.28 -13.76
CA SER A 102 -13.50 18.91 -14.93
C SER A 102 -13.98 17.46 -14.81
N GLN A 103 -14.57 16.91 -15.87
CA GLN A 103 -14.95 15.50 -15.86
C GLN A 103 -13.77 14.54 -15.66
N ARG A 104 -12.57 14.93 -16.10
CA ARG A 104 -11.37 14.06 -16.11
C ARG A 104 -10.18 14.64 -15.35
N ALA A 105 -10.33 15.79 -14.69
CA ALA A 105 -9.21 16.47 -14.03
C ALA A 105 -9.60 16.90 -12.61
N TYR A 106 -8.64 16.82 -11.70
CA TYR A 106 -8.81 17.20 -10.31
C TYR A 106 -7.50 17.70 -9.70
N LEU A 107 -7.61 18.49 -8.64
CA LEU A 107 -6.49 18.76 -7.73
C LEU A 107 -6.60 17.79 -6.57
N PHE A 108 -5.47 17.36 -6.01
CA PHE A 108 -5.46 16.54 -4.80
C PHE A 108 -4.59 17.16 -3.72
N ALA A 109 -4.92 16.86 -2.48
CA ALA A 109 -4.04 16.98 -1.32
C ALA A 109 -4.09 15.65 -0.56
N ALA A 110 -2.92 15.10 -0.24
CA ALA A 110 -2.78 13.78 0.38
C ALA A 110 -1.85 13.84 1.59
N LEU A 111 -2.28 13.21 2.67
CA LEU A 111 -1.51 12.95 3.88
C LEU A 111 -1.27 11.44 3.97
N ARG A 112 -0.02 11.04 4.19
CA ARG A 112 0.38 9.68 4.51
C ARG A 112 1.16 9.67 5.81
N ALA A 113 0.90 8.67 6.62
CA ALA A 113 1.39 8.52 7.97
C ALA A 113 1.66 7.04 8.19
N GLU A 114 2.89 6.69 8.50
CA GLU A 114 3.31 5.30 8.64
C GLU A 114 4.17 5.12 9.88
N LYS A 115 3.96 4.01 10.57
CA LYS A 115 4.81 3.54 11.65
C LYS A 115 5.07 2.06 11.42
N ASP A 116 6.34 1.70 11.29
CA ASP A 116 6.80 0.34 11.14
C ASP A 116 7.93 0.10 12.12
N ARG A 117 7.65 -0.73 13.13
CA ARG A 117 8.54 -1.00 14.26
C ARG A 117 9.87 -1.61 13.84
N PHE A 118 9.89 -2.31 12.71
CA PHE A 118 11.06 -3.02 12.22
C PHE A 118 11.61 -2.38 10.95
N SER A 119 11.20 -1.15 10.61
CA SER A 119 11.71 -0.41 9.44
C SER A 119 13.00 0.38 9.72
N GLY A 120 13.43 0.52 10.98
CA GLY A 120 14.56 1.40 11.34
C GLY A 120 14.18 2.89 11.38
N TYR A 121 12.95 3.23 11.00
CA TYR A 121 12.30 4.52 11.22
C TYR A 121 11.24 4.35 12.32
N ASP A 122 11.16 5.28 13.27
CA ASP A 122 10.09 5.25 14.29
C ASP A 122 8.74 5.73 13.69
N TYR A 123 8.80 6.66 12.73
CA TYR A 123 7.63 7.20 12.06
C TYR A 123 7.99 7.92 10.74
N GLN A 124 7.16 7.78 9.70
CA GLN A 124 7.26 8.57 8.45
C GLN A 124 5.95 9.31 8.12
N ARG A 125 6.04 10.62 7.84
CA ARG A 125 4.92 11.49 7.40
C ARG A 125 5.19 12.01 6.02
N ALA A 126 4.17 12.06 5.17
CA ALA A 126 4.24 12.81 3.93
C ALA A 126 2.97 13.64 3.73
N LEU A 127 3.13 14.91 3.41
CA LEU A 127 2.06 15.79 2.93
C LEU A 127 2.37 16.20 1.50
N SER A 128 1.49 15.88 0.57
CA SER A 128 1.66 16.19 -0.85
C SER A 128 0.42 16.81 -1.44
N ALA A 129 0.60 17.60 -2.49
CA ALA A 129 -0.49 18.15 -3.28
C ALA A 129 -0.10 18.19 -4.75
N GLY A 130 -1.10 18.18 -5.62
CA GLY A 130 -0.83 18.18 -7.04
C GLY A 130 -2.07 18.10 -7.90
N TYR A 131 -1.85 17.64 -9.12
CA TYR A 131 -2.85 17.52 -10.15
C TYR A 131 -2.99 16.07 -10.58
N GLY A 132 -4.24 15.63 -10.72
CA GLY A 132 -4.59 14.31 -11.19
C GLY A 132 -5.46 14.36 -12.44
N ARG A 133 -5.32 13.35 -13.29
CA ARG A 133 -6.11 13.19 -14.51
C ARG A 133 -6.56 11.75 -14.69
N GLN A 134 -7.84 11.59 -14.99
CA GLN A 134 -8.40 10.35 -15.53
C GLN A 134 -8.01 10.26 -17.01
N VAL A 135 -7.05 9.39 -17.32
CA VAL A 135 -6.54 9.16 -18.68
C VAL A 135 -7.46 8.25 -19.46
N LEU A 136 -7.89 7.15 -18.83
CA LEU A 136 -8.89 6.22 -19.36
C LEU A 136 -10.07 6.16 -18.40
N ASP A 137 -11.27 6.25 -18.96
CA ASP A 137 -12.51 6.28 -18.19
C ASP A 137 -13.62 5.59 -18.98
N THR A 138 -13.69 4.27 -18.80
CA THR A 138 -14.72 3.43 -19.41
C THR A 138 -15.29 2.49 -18.35
N PRO A 139 -16.48 1.91 -18.55
CA PRO A 139 -17.09 1.00 -17.58
C PRO A 139 -16.24 -0.22 -17.22
N ARG A 140 -15.29 -0.63 -18.08
CA ARG A 140 -14.42 -1.78 -17.85
C ARG A 140 -12.97 -1.44 -17.56
N LEU A 141 -12.52 -0.24 -17.93
CA LEU A 141 -11.11 0.13 -17.85
C LEU A 141 -10.99 1.59 -17.41
N GLN A 142 -10.30 1.78 -16.29
CA GLN A 142 -10.04 3.07 -15.69
C GLN A 142 -8.55 3.20 -15.44
N LEU A 143 -7.99 4.36 -15.79
CA LEU A 143 -6.60 4.71 -15.49
C LEU A 143 -6.55 6.17 -15.06
N SER A 144 -6.04 6.42 -13.86
CA SER A 144 -5.70 7.75 -13.41
C SER A 144 -4.20 7.90 -13.21
N LEU A 145 -3.70 9.10 -13.50
CA LEU A 145 -2.33 9.51 -13.24
C LEU A 145 -2.35 10.77 -12.38
N GLU A 146 -1.47 10.83 -11.39
CA GLU A 146 -1.27 11.98 -10.52
C GLU A 146 0.20 12.39 -10.55
N GLY A 147 0.42 13.70 -10.52
CA GLY A 147 1.73 14.30 -10.35
C GLY A 147 1.64 15.47 -9.38
N GLY A 148 2.60 15.57 -8.46
CA GLY A 148 2.62 16.60 -7.45
C GLY A 148 3.96 16.70 -6.73
N ALA A 149 3.97 17.52 -5.69
CA ALA A 149 5.10 17.67 -4.81
C ALA A 149 4.61 17.74 -3.36
N GLY A 150 5.52 17.55 -2.43
CA GLY A 150 5.19 17.51 -1.01
C GLY A 150 6.40 17.68 -0.12
N LEU A 151 6.15 17.48 1.16
CA LEU A 151 7.17 17.39 2.21
C LEU A 151 7.06 16.00 2.83
N ARG A 152 8.20 15.34 3.02
CA ARG A 152 8.33 14.13 3.82
C ARG A 152 9.09 14.48 5.09
N GLN A 153 8.68 13.87 6.20
CA GLN A 153 9.39 13.90 7.46
C GLN A 153 9.61 12.47 7.94
N ASP A 154 10.87 12.09 8.05
CA ASP A 154 11.29 10.78 8.53
C ASP A 154 11.91 10.94 9.92
N GLN A 155 11.35 10.22 10.90
CA GLN A 155 11.87 10.20 12.27
C GLN A 155 12.64 8.92 12.51
N LEU A 156 13.93 9.06 12.79
CA LEU A 156 14.83 7.95 13.12
C LEU A 156 14.64 7.53 14.60
N GLU A 157 15.09 6.32 14.94
CA GLU A 157 14.97 5.76 16.31
C GLU A 157 15.67 6.61 17.39
N ASP A 158 16.67 7.42 17.02
CA ASP A 158 17.36 8.36 17.90
C ASP A 158 16.59 9.69 18.13
N ARG A 159 15.38 9.80 17.55
CA ARG A 159 14.46 10.96 17.56
C ARG A 159 14.94 12.17 16.77
N SER A 160 16.00 12.05 15.97
CA SER A 160 16.25 13.02 14.91
C SER A 160 15.12 12.98 13.87
N ALA A 161 14.83 14.11 13.26
CA ALA A 161 13.82 14.22 12.22
C ALA A 161 14.47 14.86 11.00
N GLU A 162 14.32 14.19 9.86
CA GLU A 162 14.80 14.66 8.57
C GLU A 162 13.58 15.10 7.78
N GLU A 163 13.60 16.35 7.30
CA GLU A 163 12.54 16.92 6.49
C GLU A 163 13.09 17.19 5.10
N GLU A 164 12.38 16.72 4.07
CA GLU A 164 12.79 16.94 2.70
C GLU A 164 11.59 17.23 1.79
N VAL A 165 11.90 17.90 0.68
CA VAL A 165 10.94 18.11 -0.41
C VAL A 165 10.91 16.86 -1.27
N ILE A 166 9.71 16.37 -1.55
CA ILE A 166 9.50 15.19 -2.39
C ILE A 166 8.73 15.56 -3.66
N LEU A 167 9.08 14.91 -4.77
CA LEU A 167 8.24 14.80 -5.95
C LEU A 167 7.39 13.54 -5.83
N ARG A 168 6.09 13.65 -6.13
CA ARG A 168 5.14 12.54 -6.07
C ARG A 168 4.57 12.24 -7.45
N GLY A 169 4.70 11.00 -7.88
CA GLY A 169 3.98 10.42 -9.01
C GLY A 169 3.08 9.28 -8.55
N ALA A 170 1.87 9.18 -9.08
CA ALA A 170 1.05 7.99 -8.85
C ALA A 170 0.27 7.59 -10.10
N ALA A 171 0.01 6.29 -10.24
CA ALA A 171 -0.86 5.72 -11.24
C ALA A 171 -1.79 4.70 -10.60
N ALA A 172 -3.07 4.73 -10.96
CA ALA A 172 -4.03 3.69 -10.57
C ALA A 172 -4.80 3.19 -11.78
N LEU A 173 -4.67 1.91 -12.04
CA LEU A 173 -5.37 1.16 -13.07
C LEU A 173 -6.41 0.26 -12.41
N ALA A 174 -7.62 0.25 -12.95
CA ALA A 174 -8.63 -0.75 -12.65
C ALA A 174 -9.21 -1.31 -13.94
N LEU A 175 -9.22 -2.64 -14.03
CA LEU A 175 -9.73 -3.40 -15.17
C LEU A 175 -10.74 -4.43 -14.68
N GLU A 176 -12.00 -4.29 -15.13
CA GLU A 176 -13.03 -5.32 -14.99
C GLU A 176 -12.75 -6.42 -16.02
N VAL A 177 -12.09 -7.49 -15.59
CA VAL A 177 -11.74 -8.65 -16.42
C VAL A 177 -13.02 -9.44 -16.77
N SER A 178 -13.95 -9.53 -15.82
CA SER A 178 -15.29 -10.09 -15.98
C SER A 178 -16.24 -9.48 -14.95
N ASP A 179 -17.53 -9.84 -14.99
CA ASP A 179 -18.53 -9.34 -14.04
C ASP A 179 -18.29 -9.78 -12.57
N THR A 180 -17.33 -10.67 -12.34
CA THR A 180 -16.93 -11.16 -11.02
C THR A 180 -15.46 -10.95 -10.71
N THR A 181 -14.65 -10.49 -11.66
CA THR A 181 -13.19 -10.43 -11.53
C THR A 181 -12.67 -9.05 -11.90
N ARG A 182 -12.00 -8.42 -10.95
CA ARG A 182 -11.37 -7.11 -11.12
C ARG A 182 -9.88 -7.22 -10.91
N PHE A 183 -9.10 -6.73 -11.87
CA PHE A 183 -7.68 -6.51 -11.73
C PHE A 183 -7.41 -5.04 -11.39
N SER A 184 -6.49 -4.78 -10.47
CA SER A 184 -6.01 -3.43 -10.17
C SER A 184 -4.48 -3.41 -10.14
N GLU A 185 -3.90 -2.35 -10.67
CA GLU A 185 -2.47 -2.06 -10.58
C GLU A 185 -2.32 -0.63 -10.08
N ASP A 186 -1.51 -0.47 -9.05
CA ASP A 186 -1.43 0.74 -8.25
C ASP A 186 0.06 1.05 -8.05
N LEU A 187 0.54 2.19 -8.55
CA LEU A 187 1.95 2.60 -8.49
C LEU A 187 2.07 3.95 -7.79
N LEU A 188 2.91 4.04 -6.77
CA LEU A 188 3.31 5.27 -6.09
C LEU A 188 4.83 5.42 -6.22
N VAL A 189 5.27 6.63 -6.54
CA VAL A 189 6.67 7.02 -6.52
C VAL A 189 6.79 8.32 -5.73
N GLN A 190 7.63 8.32 -4.69
CA GLN A 190 7.98 9.49 -3.90
C GLN A 190 9.50 9.65 -3.94
N SER A 191 9.99 10.65 -4.66
CA SER A 191 11.42 10.90 -4.84
C SER A 191 11.84 12.15 -4.09
N GLY A 192 12.71 11.99 -3.11
CA GLY A 192 13.36 13.05 -2.34
C GLY A 192 14.85 13.18 -2.68
N GLU A 193 15.56 14.00 -1.91
CA GLU A 193 17.01 14.17 -2.02
C GLU A 193 17.74 12.93 -1.49
N ASP A 194 17.26 12.39 -0.38
CA ASP A 194 17.93 11.33 0.35
C ASP A 194 17.43 9.93 -0.05
N ASN A 195 16.13 9.80 -0.37
CA ASN A 195 15.54 8.51 -0.73
C ASN A 195 14.44 8.63 -1.80
N THR A 196 14.43 7.68 -2.74
CA THR A 196 13.31 7.43 -3.64
C THR A 196 12.59 6.16 -3.24
N GLU A 197 11.34 6.32 -2.82
CA GLU A 197 10.41 5.24 -2.47
C GLU A 197 9.51 4.93 -3.67
N ILE A 198 9.42 3.65 -4.02
CA ILE A 198 8.54 3.12 -5.06
C ILE A 198 7.69 2.03 -4.43
N GLU A 199 6.38 2.09 -4.67
CA GLU A 199 5.43 1.09 -4.21
C GLU A 199 4.54 0.68 -5.38
N ALA A 200 4.54 -0.60 -5.73
CA ALA A 200 3.68 -1.18 -6.76
C ALA A 200 2.80 -2.26 -6.15
N VAL A 201 1.49 -2.18 -6.36
CA VAL A 201 0.51 -3.15 -5.84
C VAL A 201 -0.31 -3.70 -6.98
N SER A 202 -0.03 -4.94 -7.35
CA SER A 202 -0.87 -5.73 -8.25
C SER A 202 -1.91 -6.48 -7.43
N ALA A 203 -3.18 -6.46 -7.84
CA ALA A 203 -4.20 -7.26 -7.17
C ALA A 203 -5.29 -7.78 -8.09
N LEU A 204 -5.74 -8.99 -7.77
CA LEU A 204 -6.88 -9.65 -8.38
C LEU A 204 -7.97 -9.83 -7.31
N GLN A 205 -9.13 -9.24 -7.55
CA GLN A 205 -10.29 -9.34 -6.67
C GLN A 205 -11.40 -10.15 -7.33
N LEU A 206 -11.83 -11.21 -6.66
CA LEU A 206 -12.87 -12.12 -7.09
C LEU A 206 -14.10 -11.95 -6.21
N ARG A 207 -15.22 -11.57 -6.84
CA ARG A 207 -16.50 -11.37 -6.16
C ARG A 207 -17.13 -12.73 -5.82
N ILE A 208 -17.43 -12.93 -4.53
CA ILE A 208 -18.17 -14.10 -4.03
C ILE A 208 -19.67 -13.81 -4.08
N ASN A 209 -20.07 -12.64 -3.58
CA ASN A 209 -21.44 -12.14 -3.62
C ASN A 209 -21.42 -10.59 -3.61
N ASP A 210 -22.56 -9.94 -3.39
CA ASP A 210 -22.68 -8.49 -3.49
C ASP A 210 -21.85 -7.71 -2.46
N ARG A 211 -21.47 -8.34 -1.35
CA ARG A 211 -20.71 -7.72 -0.26
C ARG A 211 -19.37 -8.38 -0.01
N PHE A 212 -19.17 -9.63 -0.39
CA PHE A 212 -17.93 -10.35 -0.11
C PHE A 212 -17.13 -10.62 -1.37
N SER A 213 -15.83 -10.38 -1.29
CA SER A 213 -14.86 -10.72 -2.34
C SER A 213 -13.60 -11.31 -1.72
N THR A 214 -12.86 -12.12 -2.46
CA THR A 214 -11.48 -12.49 -2.12
C THR A 214 -10.54 -11.59 -2.91
N ARG A 215 -9.47 -11.10 -2.27
CA ARG A 215 -8.42 -10.30 -2.91
C ARG A 215 -7.08 -11.00 -2.74
N LEU A 216 -6.46 -11.35 -3.86
CA LEU A 216 -5.05 -11.73 -3.93
C LEU A 216 -4.26 -10.48 -4.32
N SER A 217 -3.25 -10.10 -3.54
CA SER A 217 -2.38 -8.96 -3.85
C SER A 217 -0.91 -9.34 -3.79
N TYR A 218 -0.13 -8.71 -4.65
CA TYR A 218 1.32 -8.75 -4.69
C TYR A 218 1.84 -7.32 -4.65
N THR A 219 2.54 -6.97 -3.57
CA THR A 219 3.12 -5.65 -3.34
C THR A 219 4.63 -5.75 -3.50
N VAL A 220 5.22 -4.78 -4.20
CA VAL A 220 6.66 -4.56 -4.30
C VAL A 220 6.95 -3.17 -3.77
N GLN A 221 7.79 -3.08 -2.75
CA GLN A 221 8.35 -1.83 -2.26
C GLN A 221 9.82 -1.76 -2.64
N HIS A 222 10.29 -0.58 -3.02
CA HIS A 222 11.70 -0.32 -3.23
C HIS A 222 12.08 1.03 -2.64
N ASN A 223 13.16 1.05 -1.87
CA ASN A 223 13.79 2.25 -1.35
C ASN A 223 15.24 2.32 -1.84
N THR A 224 15.64 3.45 -2.41
CA THR A 224 17.02 3.62 -2.89
C THR A 224 18.02 3.72 -1.74
N GLU A 225 17.58 4.22 -0.59
CA GLU A 225 18.39 4.30 0.62
C GLU A 225 17.69 3.55 1.76
N VAL A 226 18.41 2.64 2.40
CA VAL A 226 17.95 1.83 3.54
C VAL A 226 19.09 1.63 4.54
N PRO A 227 18.81 1.36 5.83
CA PRO A 227 19.83 0.98 6.80
C PRO A 227 20.70 -0.20 6.32
N ALA A 228 21.96 -0.25 6.77
CA ALA A 228 22.98 -1.17 6.24
C ALA A 228 22.66 -2.67 6.42
N ASP A 229 21.71 -3.01 7.28
CA ASP A 229 21.24 -4.37 7.58
C ASP A 229 19.93 -4.73 6.84
N ARG A 230 19.50 -3.93 5.86
CA ARG A 230 18.24 -4.11 5.14
C ARG A 230 18.40 -4.31 3.64
N GLU A 231 17.42 -5.00 3.07
CA GLU A 231 17.30 -5.09 1.61
C GLU A 231 16.59 -3.84 1.08
N HIS A 232 16.98 -3.42 -0.12
CA HIS A 232 16.36 -2.26 -0.79
C HIS A 232 14.96 -2.56 -1.32
N THR A 233 14.57 -3.82 -1.42
CA THR A 233 13.31 -4.23 -2.06
C THR A 233 12.60 -5.27 -1.23
N ASP A 234 11.40 -4.94 -0.78
CA ASP A 234 10.51 -5.85 -0.07
C ASP A 234 9.38 -6.32 -0.98
N THR A 235 8.95 -7.57 -0.84
CA THR A 235 7.82 -8.10 -1.60
C THR A 235 6.84 -8.83 -0.70
N ILE A 236 5.54 -8.59 -0.91
CA ILE A 236 4.48 -9.13 -0.06
C ILE A 236 3.43 -9.79 -0.93
N THR A 237 3.05 -11.00 -0.57
CA THR A 237 1.88 -11.67 -1.13
C THR A 237 0.83 -11.80 -0.04
N ALA A 238 -0.39 -11.36 -0.31
CA ALA A 238 -1.50 -11.46 0.65
C ALA A 238 -2.78 -11.97 0.00
N VAL A 239 -3.52 -12.76 0.78
CA VAL A 239 -4.87 -13.22 0.44
C VAL A 239 -5.82 -12.72 1.51
N ASN A 240 -6.80 -11.91 1.11
CA ASN A 240 -7.71 -11.24 2.03
C ASN A 240 -9.16 -11.54 1.67
N LEU A 241 -10.00 -11.70 2.69
CA LEU A 241 -11.45 -11.60 2.55
C LEU A 241 -11.84 -10.12 2.67
N VAL A 242 -12.54 -9.61 1.67
CA VAL A 242 -13.00 -8.22 1.57
C VAL A 242 -14.51 -8.16 1.78
N TYR A 243 -14.94 -7.21 2.60
CA TYR A 243 -16.34 -6.86 2.83
C TYR A 243 -16.60 -5.43 2.34
N ASP A 244 -17.39 -5.30 1.27
CA ASP A 244 -17.87 -4.02 0.72
C ASP A 244 -19.12 -3.55 1.50
N PHE A 245 -19.15 -2.27 1.88
CA PHE A 245 -20.27 -1.65 2.57
C PHE A 245 -20.60 -0.26 2.00
N TRP A 246 -21.86 0.16 2.15
CA TRP A 246 -22.37 1.43 1.61
C TRP A 246 -22.10 1.58 0.10
N ARG A 247 -22.47 0.58 -0.68
CA ARG A 247 -22.27 0.54 -2.14
C ARG A 247 -23.37 1.29 -2.89
#